data_AF-A0A8T0R3X3-F1
#
_entry.id   AF-A0A8T0R3X3-F1
#
_cell.length_a   1.000
_cell.length_b   1.000
_cell.length_c   1.000
_cell.angle_alpha   90.00
_cell.angle_beta   90.00
_cell.angle_gamma   90.00
#
_symmetry.space_group_name_H-M   'P 1'
#
loop_
_entity.id
_entity.type
_entity.pdbx_description
1 polymer ?
#
loop_
_entity_poly.entity_id
_entity_poly.type
_entity_poly.pdbx_seq_one_letter_code
_entity_poly.pdbx_strand_id
1 'polypeptide(L)'
;MNKNKWRVGIMTEMAPVGYVGVSPKCILGFNKNMGEEISLRLRTDDLKGFWKYESIKKTLIHELAHMVHSEHDANFFALNKQLNEEAALLD
;
A
#
# COMPACT_ATOMS: atom_id res chain seq x y z
N MET A 1 -1.82 -12.99 1.77
CA MET A 1 -2.23 -12.85 3.20
C MET A 1 -2.25 -14.17 3.94
N ASN A 2 -3.01 -15.19 3.49
CA ASN A 2 -3.13 -16.49 4.18
C ASN A 2 -1.79 -17.19 4.48
N LYS A 3 -0.87 -17.21 3.50
CA LYS A 3 0.48 -17.78 3.65
C LYS A 3 1.25 -17.19 4.84
N ASN A 4 1.15 -15.88 5.04
CA ASN A 4 1.82 -15.14 6.11
C ASN A 4 0.96 -15.05 7.40
N LYS A 5 -0.25 -15.64 7.40
CA LYS A 5 -1.22 -15.54 8.50
C LYS A 5 -1.51 -14.09 8.92
N TRP A 6 -1.44 -13.16 7.98
CA TRP A 6 -1.68 -11.74 8.23
C TRP A 6 -3.17 -11.42 8.30
N ARG A 7 -3.50 -10.48 9.19
CA ARG A 7 -4.82 -9.89 9.32
C ARG A 7 -4.67 -8.38 9.37
N VAL A 8 -5.50 -7.68 8.61
CA VAL A 8 -5.66 -6.23 8.71
C VAL A 8 -6.96 -5.98 9.47
N GLY A 9 -6.93 -5.10 10.47
CA GLY A 9 -8.10 -4.78 11.28
C GLY A 9 -9.16 -4.05 10.47
N ILE A 10 -8.75 -2.91 9.88
CA ILE A 10 -9.63 -2.05 9.07
C ILE A 10 -8.90 -1.62 7.79
N MET A 11 -9.63 -1.61 6.68
CA MET A 11 -9.20 -1.02 5.42
C MET A 11 -10.01 0.25 5.16
N THR A 12 -9.33 1.38 4.93
CA THR A 12 -9.98 2.68 4.71
C THR A 12 -9.53 3.34 3.39
N GLU A 13 -10.37 4.20 2.83
CA GLU A 13 -9.96 5.12 1.76
C GLU A 13 -9.40 6.39 2.40
N MET A 14 -8.24 6.89 1.93
CA MET A 14 -7.72 8.20 2.32
C MET A 14 -7.93 9.25 1.23
N ALA A 15 -8.24 10.47 1.65
CA ALA A 15 -8.39 11.60 0.75
C ALA A 15 -7.05 11.95 0.08
N PRO A 16 -7.09 12.49 -1.15
CA PRO A 16 -5.91 13.02 -1.81
C PRO A 16 -5.39 14.28 -1.09
N VAL A 17 -4.53 14.10 -0.08
CA VAL A 17 -3.83 15.20 0.58
C VAL A 17 -2.44 15.30 -0.02
N GLY A 18 -2.16 16.43 -0.69
CA GLY A 18 -0.95 16.63 -1.48
C GLY A 18 -1.11 16.17 -2.94
N TYR A 19 -0.51 16.95 -3.84
CA TYR A 19 -0.54 16.74 -5.29
C TYR A 19 0.59 15.80 -5.71
N VAL A 20 0.25 14.77 -6.49
CA VAL A 20 1.23 13.80 -7.00
C VAL A 20 2.27 14.54 -7.86
N GLY A 21 3.55 14.42 -7.50
CA GLY A 21 4.65 15.05 -8.24
C GLY A 21 4.85 16.56 -7.99
N VAL A 22 4.03 17.19 -7.14
CA VAL A 22 4.18 18.62 -6.76
C VAL A 22 4.45 18.76 -5.27
N SER A 23 3.78 17.97 -4.43
CA SER A 23 4.04 17.95 -2.99
C SER A 23 5.27 17.09 -2.67
N PRO A 24 6.15 17.50 -1.73
CA PRO A 24 7.37 16.78 -1.38
C PRO A 24 7.11 15.37 -0.83
N LYS A 25 5.89 15.08 -0.35
CA LYS A 25 5.43 13.74 0.00
C LYS A 25 4.02 13.53 -0.54
N CYS A 26 3.90 12.83 -1.67
CA CYS A 26 2.63 12.29 -2.11
C CYS A 26 2.45 10.90 -1.50
N ILE A 27 1.61 10.79 -0.46
CA ILE A 27 1.32 9.52 0.20
C ILE A 27 0.19 8.82 -0.58
N LEU A 28 0.42 7.57 -0.98
CA LEU A 28 -0.54 6.74 -1.71
C LEU A 28 -1.17 5.66 -0.82
N GLY A 29 -0.51 5.30 0.27
CA GLY A 29 -0.95 4.33 1.26
C GLY A 29 -0.36 4.63 2.62
N PHE A 30 -0.99 4.12 3.66
CA PHE A 30 -0.51 4.25 5.03
C PHE A 30 -0.91 3.03 5.87
N ASN A 31 0.07 2.35 6.44
CA ASN A 31 -0.14 1.30 7.44
C ASN A 31 0.05 1.85 8.86
N LYS A 32 -1.02 1.83 9.64
CA LYS A 32 -1.02 2.18 11.07
C LYS A 32 -0.86 0.93 11.93
N ASN A 33 0.08 1.00 12.88
CA ASN A 33 0.30 -0.03 13.90
C ASN A 33 0.42 -1.46 13.33
N MET A 34 1.18 -1.64 12.26
CA MET A 34 1.47 -2.95 11.66
C MET A 34 0.20 -3.76 11.31
N GLY A 35 -0.80 -3.09 10.71
CA GLY A 35 -2.02 -3.72 10.21
C GLY A 35 -3.25 -3.53 11.10
N GLU A 36 -3.22 -2.65 12.10
CA GLU A 36 -4.44 -2.18 12.78
C GLU A 36 -5.38 -1.53 11.76
N GLU A 37 -4.84 -0.62 10.97
CA GLU A 37 -5.53 0.06 9.89
C GLU A 37 -4.59 0.25 8.70
N ILE A 38 -5.10 -0.02 7.49
CA ILE A 38 -4.41 0.33 6.25
C ILE A 38 -5.32 1.25 5.44
N SER A 39 -4.83 2.45 5.14
CA SER A 39 -5.52 3.43 4.31
C SER A 39 -4.91 3.49 2.92
N LEU A 40 -5.72 3.52 1.87
CA LEU A 40 -5.26 3.64 0.48
C LEU A 40 -5.89 4.84 -0.21
N ARG A 41 -5.12 5.53 -1.04
CA ARG A 41 -5.61 6.58 -1.93
C ARG A 41 -6.15 5.94 -3.20
N LEU A 42 -7.47 5.84 -3.29
CA LEU A 42 -8.12 5.20 -4.44
C LEU A 42 -8.41 6.19 -5.58
N ARG A 43 -8.57 7.48 -5.25
CA ARG A 43 -8.99 8.52 -6.21
C ARG A 43 -7.83 9.33 -6.78
N THR A 44 -8.05 9.80 -8.01
CA THR A 44 -7.22 10.82 -8.65
C THR A 44 -7.34 12.16 -7.91
N ASP A 45 -6.37 13.04 -8.13
CA ASP A 45 -6.26 14.33 -7.44
C ASP A 45 -7.47 15.25 -7.71
N ASP A 46 -8.14 15.09 -8.85
CA ASP A 46 -9.35 15.81 -9.21
C ASP A 46 -10.65 15.17 -8.65
N LEU A 47 -10.54 14.06 -7.91
CA LEU A 47 -11.64 13.26 -7.34
C LEU A 47 -12.62 12.67 -8.36
N LYS A 48 -12.38 12.83 -9.67
CA LYS A 48 -13.29 12.39 -10.73
C LYS A 48 -13.06 10.96 -11.17
N GLY A 49 -11.90 10.39 -10.86
CA GLY A 49 -11.51 9.06 -11.28
C GLY A 49 -10.87 8.24 -10.16
N PHE A 50 -10.63 6.99 -10.49
CA PHE A 50 -9.86 6.06 -9.66
C PHE A 50 -8.50 5.78 -10.28
N TRP A 51 -7.53 5.47 -9.43
CA TRP A 51 -6.26 4.92 -9.88
C TRP A 51 -6.46 3.56 -10.54
N LYS A 52 -5.50 3.19 -11.40
CA LYS A 52 -5.48 1.85 -12.00
C LYS A 52 -5.39 0.81 -10.88
N TYR A 53 -6.15 -0.27 -11.01
CA TYR A 53 -6.16 -1.36 -10.04
C TYR A 53 -4.75 -1.87 -9.74
N GLU A 54 -3.92 -2.07 -10.77
CA GLU A 54 -2.52 -2.48 -10.63
C GLU A 54 -1.69 -1.53 -9.75
N SER A 55 -1.92 -0.23 -9.85
CA SER A 55 -1.25 0.76 -9.01
C SER A 55 -1.71 0.63 -7.56
N ILE A 56 -3.02 0.49 -7.33
CA ILE A 56 -3.60 0.32 -5.99
C ILE A 56 -3.11 -0.99 -5.35
N LYS A 57 -3.08 -2.08 -6.12
CA LYS A 57 -2.60 -3.41 -5.68
C LYS A 57 -1.15 -3.33 -5.21
N LYS A 58 -0.27 -2.68 -5.98
CA LYS A 58 1.15 -2.49 -5.61
C LYS A 58 1.30 -1.68 -4.32
N THR A 59 0.52 -0.61 -4.17
CA THR A 59 0.50 0.18 -2.93
C THR A 59 0.03 -0.65 -1.74
N LEU A 60 -1.04 -1.44 -1.88
CA LEU A 60 -1.50 -2.32 -0.82
C LEU A 60 -0.41 -3.34 -0.41
N ILE A 61 0.29 -3.94 -1.37
CA ILE A 61 1.37 -4.88 -1.08
C ILE A 61 2.53 -4.19 -0.32
N HIS A 62 2.85 -2.96 -0.70
CA HIS A 62 3.81 -2.12 0.03
C HIS A 62 3.38 -1.90 1.48
N GLU A 63 2.11 -1.51 1.71
CA GLU A 63 1.58 -1.34 3.07
C GLU A 63 1.54 -2.66 3.85
N LEU A 64 1.29 -3.80 3.20
CA LEU A 64 1.37 -5.10 3.87
C LEU A 64 2.81 -5.45 4.29
N ALA A 65 3.83 -5.08 3.51
CA ALA A 65 5.22 -5.25 3.93
C ALA A 65 5.55 -4.43 5.19
N HIS A 66 4.88 -3.29 5.39
CA HIS A 66 4.97 -2.50 6.63
C HIS A 66 4.39 -3.18 7.88
N MET A 67 3.68 -4.31 7.74
CA MET A 67 3.33 -5.15 8.90
C MET A 67 4.54 -5.85 9.53
N VAL A 68 5.68 -5.91 8.83
CA VAL A 68 6.92 -6.57 9.29
C VAL A 68 8.08 -5.59 9.40
N HIS A 69 8.23 -4.69 8.42
CA HIS A 69 9.36 -3.75 8.36
C HIS A 69 8.87 -2.30 8.32
N SER A 70 9.19 -1.51 9.33
CA SER A 70 8.77 -0.10 9.40
C SER A 70 9.53 0.79 8.42
N GLU A 71 10.86 0.66 8.36
CA GLU A 71 11.72 1.47 7.51
C GLU A 71 11.88 0.85 6.11
N HIS A 72 12.10 1.68 5.09
CA HIS A 72 12.40 1.25 3.72
C HIS A 72 13.86 0.79 3.58
N ASP A 73 14.23 -0.24 4.32
CA ASP A 73 15.56 -0.87 4.27
C ASP A 73 15.62 -2.01 3.24
N ALA A 74 16.79 -2.65 3.13
CA ALA A 74 16.98 -3.78 2.22
C ALA A 74 16.03 -4.95 2.49
N ASN A 75 15.65 -5.20 3.75
CA ASN A 75 14.74 -6.27 4.13
C ASN A 75 13.32 -5.95 3.68
N PHE A 76 12.88 -4.70 3.86
CA PHE A 76 11.62 -4.20 3.34
C PHE A 76 11.53 -4.42 1.83
N PHE A 77 12.54 -3.98 1.07
CA PHE A 77 12.52 -4.12 -0.38
C PHE A 77 12.53 -5.58 -0.84
N ALA A 78 13.27 -6.45 -0.15
CA ALA A 78 13.27 -7.88 -0.43
C ALA A 78 11.89 -8.50 -0.19
N LEU A 79 11.25 -8.21 0.95
CA LEU A 79 9.91 -8.71 1.26
C LEU A 79 8.87 -8.15 0.28
N ASN A 80 8.88 -6.84 0.01
CA ASN A 80 7.95 -6.21 -0.91
C ASN A 80 8.08 -6.80 -2.33
N LYS A 81 9.30 -7.06 -2.81
CA LYS A 81 9.52 -7.74 -4.09
C LYS A 81 8.92 -9.15 -4.09
N GLN A 82 9.23 -9.95 -3.07
CA GLN A 82 8.69 -11.31 -2.94
C GLN A 82 7.15 -11.31 -2.95
N LEU A 83 6.51 -10.43 -2.18
CA LEU A 83 5.05 -10.35 -2.13
C LEU A 83 4.44 -9.96 -3.47
N ASN A 84 5.07 -9.05 -4.22
CA ASN A 84 4.61 -8.67 -5.55
C ASN A 84 4.71 -9.83 -6.55
N GLU A 85 5.79 -10.61 -6.50
CA GLU A 85 5.95 -11.81 -7.34
C GLU A 85 4.91 -12.89 -6.98
N GLU A 86 4.71 -13.15 -5.68
CA GLU A 86 3.67 -14.09 -5.21
C GLU A 86 2.26 -13.65 -5.61
N ALA A 87 1.96 -12.35 -5.51
CA ALA A 87 0.65 -11.82 -5.87
C ALA A 87 0.39 -11.81 -7.38
N ALA A 88 1.42 -11.77 -8.22
CA ALA A 88 1.28 -11.87 -9.67
C ALA A 88 1.05 -13.30 -10.15
N LEU A 89 1.53 -14.31 -9.40
CA LEU A 89 1.31 -15.73 -9.71
C LEU A 89 -0.10 -16.23 -9.31
N LEU A 90 -0.83 -15.44 -8.52
CA LEU A 90 -2.16 -15.78 -7.99
C LEU A 90 -3.31 -15.09 -8.75
N ASP A 91 -3.00 -14.18 -9.67
CA ASP A 91 -3.97 -13.59 -10.61
C ASP A 91 -4.23 -14.54 -11.78
#